data_AF-A0A662VEJ4-F1
#
_entry.id   AF-A0A662VEJ4-F1
#
_cell.length_a   1.000
_cell.length_b   1.000
_cell.length_c   1.000
_cell.angle_alpha   90.00
_cell.angle_beta   90.00
_cell.angle_gamma   90.00
#
_symmetry.space_group_name_H-M   'P 1'
#
loop_
_entity.id
_entity.type
_entity.pdbx_description
1 polymer ?
#
loop_
_entity_poly.entity_id
_entity_poly.type
_entity_poly.pdbx_seq_one_letter_code
_entity_poly.pdbx_strand_id
1 'polypeptide(L)'
;SKEYDLLVLVGFLWTTPLNETADKFPDQKFALIDATTGVVRPNEIDLLFREQECASLIGIIAAGMAYELGGNTIAALAGMDIPPLWKFHIGYLFGAKYFEKMTGKKVNFLWVYTGTFTDPAVGKQYTMQLLQQGAKVVYGLAGATHLGAFEAVKDWHKERGELVFAIGQDASQEWIDPYHIPISGAKRVDVAVYTAIKMVATGKWKGGIVTLGLKEGGVGIWDLEGVKWFAEQAANTGRLAKELTPDKVVEIVKGLREKYIKDYVWKLVNELKEKILKGEIVFKTPKTHDEYLAIIKELEKGNLNAALAKGTIG
;
A
#
# COMPACT_ATOMS: atom_id res chain seq x y z
N SER A 1 -10.27 1.59 -37.59
CA SER A 1 -10.08 1.66 -36.14
C SER A 1 -8.89 0.79 -35.77
N LYS A 2 -7.75 1.44 -35.48
CA LYS A 2 -6.45 0.93 -35.00
C LYS A 2 -5.70 2.10 -34.32
N GLU A 3 -6.46 2.99 -33.67
CA GLU A 3 -5.90 4.26 -33.17
C GLU A 3 -4.93 4.05 -32.01
N TYR A 4 -5.10 2.93 -31.27
CA TYR A 4 -4.28 2.59 -30.12
C TYR A 4 -3.68 1.19 -30.27
N ASP A 5 -2.34 1.12 -30.30
CA ASP A 5 -1.61 -0.15 -30.30
C ASP A 5 -1.76 -0.93 -28.98
N LEU A 6 -2.15 -0.24 -27.90
CA LEU A 6 -2.36 -0.79 -26.56
C LEU A 6 -3.44 0.01 -25.83
N LEU A 7 -4.38 -0.69 -25.18
CA LEU A 7 -5.30 -0.11 -24.22
C LEU A 7 -4.86 -0.47 -22.80
N VAL A 8 -4.48 0.52 -22.00
CA VAL A 8 -4.07 0.34 -20.61
C VAL A 8 -5.27 0.66 -19.70
N LEU A 9 -5.73 -0.35 -18.98
CA LEU A 9 -6.91 -0.32 -18.13
C LEU A 9 -6.46 -0.30 -16.67
N VAL A 10 -6.59 0.85 -16.00
CA VAL A 10 -6.04 1.03 -14.65
C VAL A 10 -7.12 0.80 -13.60
N GLY A 11 -6.99 -0.31 -12.86
CA GLY A 11 -7.80 -0.62 -11.69
C GLY A 11 -8.81 -1.75 -11.87
N PHE A 12 -9.22 -2.32 -10.74
CA PHE A 12 -10.07 -3.51 -10.66
C PHE A 12 -11.44 -3.41 -11.33
N LEU A 13 -12.03 -2.23 -11.37
CA LEU A 13 -13.36 -2.03 -11.97
C LEU A 13 -13.40 -2.32 -13.47
N TRP A 14 -12.24 -2.39 -14.15
CA TRP A 14 -12.13 -2.79 -15.56
C TRP A 14 -12.24 -4.30 -15.81
N THR A 15 -12.19 -5.14 -14.77
CA THR A 15 -12.20 -6.60 -14.91
C THR A 15 -13.43 -7.12 -15.66
N THR A 16 -14.62 -6.64 -15.29
CA THR A 16 -15.88 -7.10 -15.92
C THR A 16 -16.00 -6.60 -17.36
N PRO A 17 -15.87 -5.28 -17.65
CA PRO A 17 -15.90 -4.79 -19.02
C PRO A 17 -14.86 -5.43 -19.95
N LEU A 18 -13.66 -5.73 -19.43
CA LEU A 18 -12.62 -6.38 -20.22
C LEU A 18 -12.99 -7.83 -20.57
N ASN A 19 -13.50 -8.60 -19.61
CA ASN A 19 -13.99 -9.96 -19.87
C ASN A 19 -15.10 -10.01 -20.93
N GLU A 20 -15.94 -8.97 -21.01
CA GLU A 20 -17.01 -8.88 -22.01
C GLU A 20 -16.52 -8.44 -23.40
N THR A 21 -15.30 -7.94 -23.51
CA THR A 21 -14.80 -7.22 -24.71
C THR A 21 -13.56 -7.84 -25.34
N ALA A 22 -12.60 -8.33 -24.55
CA ALA A 22 -11.28 -8.75 -25.04
C ALA A 22 -11.34 -9.79 -26.16
N ASP A 23 -12.25 -10.78 -26.03
CA ASP A 23 -12.42 -11.87 -26.99
C ASP A 23 -13.05 -11.41 -28.32
N LYS A 24 -13.73 -10.26 -28.34
CA LYS A 24 -14.31 -9.66 -29.54
C LYS A 24 -13.27 -8.91 -30.39
N PHE A 25 -12.10 -8.61 -29.82
CA PHE A 25 -11.03 -7.84 -30.45
C PHE A 25 -9.67 -8.55 -30.30
N PRO A 26 -9.49 -9.72 -30.92
CA PRO A 26 -8.28 -10.55 -30.72
C PRO A 26 -6.97 -9.87 -31.16
N ASP A 27 -7.05 -8.88 -32.06
CA ASP A 27 -5.88 -8.12 -32.52
C ASP A 27 -5.57 -6.88 -31.64
N GLN A 28 -6.51 -6.44 -30.80
CA GLN A 28 -6.30 -5.32 -29.88
C GLN A 28 -5.59 -5.81 -28.63
N LYS A 29 -4.49 -5.15 -28.26
CA LYS A 29 -3.76 -5.45 -27.03
C LYS A 29 -4.36 -4.70 -25.85
N PHE A 30 -4.50 -5.40 -24.73
CA PHE A 30 -5.00 -4.88 -23.46
C PHE A 30 -3.99 -5.13 -22.34
N ALA A 31 -3.76 -4.14 -21.50
CA ALA A 31 -3.04 -4.31 -20.24
C ALA A 31 -3.97 -3.94 -19.08
N LEU A 32 -4.38 -4.93 -18.29
CA LEU A 32 -5.16 -4.73 -17.08
C LEU A 32 -4.20 -4.54 -15.90
N ILE A 33 -4.28 -3.40 -15.25
CA ILE A 33 -3.43 -3.06 -14.11
C ILE A 33 -4.22 -3.22 -12.82
N ASP A 34 -3.58 -3.84 -11.83
CA ASP A 34 -4.09 -4.04 -10.48
C ASP A 34 -5.29 -4.99 -10.36
N ALA A 35 -5.49 -5.82 -11.39
CA ALA A 35 -6.53 -6.82 -11.41
C ALA A 35 -6.22 -7.94 -12.39
N THR A 36 -7.06 -8.96 -12.37
CA THR A 36 -7.01 -10.08 -13.31
C THR A 36 -8.40 -10.45 -13.74
N THR A 37 -8.57 -10.76 -15.02
CA THR A 37 -9.80 -11.36 -15.53
C THR A 37 -9.95 -12.82 -15.16
N GLY A 38 -8.90 -13.44 -14.63
CA GLY A 38 -8.83 -14.88 -14.35
C GLY A 38 -8.71 -15.75 -15.60
N VAL A 39 -8.60 -15.14 -16.78
CA VAL A 39 -8.52 -15.80 -18.08
C VAL A 39 -7.22 -15.42 -18.75
N VAL A 40 -6.45 -16.40 -19.21
CA VAL A 40 -5.22 -16.14 -19.95
C VAL A 40 -5.54 -15.98 -21.43
N ARG A 41 -5.45 -14.74 -21.94
CA ARG A 41 -5.62 -14.44 -23.37
C ARG A 41 -4.30 -13.99 -24.02
N PRO A 42 -4.05 -14.29 -25.31
CA PRO A 42 -2.84 -13.83 -26.00
C PRO A 42 -2.76 -12.30 -26.14
N ASN A 43 -3.91 -11.63 -26.25
CA ASN A 43 -4.02 -10.19 -26.47
C ASN A 43 -4.16 -9.38 -25.16
N GLU A 44 -4.07 -10.02 -24.00
CA GLU A 44 -4.28 -9.41 -22.70
C GLU A 44 -3.13 -9.74 -21.75
N ILE A 45 -2.60 -8.74 -21.06
CA ILE A 45 -1.71 -8.93 -19.91
C ILE A 45 -2.35 -8.36 -18.65
N ASP A 46 -2.42 -9.20 -17.61
CA ASP A 46 -2.84 -8.81 -16.27
C ASP A 46 -1.60 -8.55 -15.41
N LEU A 47 -1.51 -7.36 -14.83
CA LEU A 47 -0.40 -6.92 -13.99
C LEU A 47 -0.91 -6.70 -12.56
N LEU A 48 -0.73 -7.74 -11.76
CA LEU A 48 -1.12 -7.82 -10.35
C LEU A 48 0.04 -7.45 -9.41
N PHE A 49 -0.31 -7.20 -8.16
CA PHE A 49 0.64 -6.98 -7.08
C PHE A 49 0.42 -7.96 -5.91
N ARG A 50 1.48 -8.19 -5.11
CA ARG A 50 1.41 -8.88 -3.80
C ARG A 50 1.48 -7.86 -2.67
N GLU A 51 0.41 -7.10 -2.51
CA GLU A 51 0.31 -5.99 -1.56
C GLU A 51 0.43 -6.46 -0.11
N GLN A 52 0.10 -7.73 0.19
CA GLN A 52 0.33 -8.31 1.51
C GLN A 52 1.79 -8.15 1.94
N GLU A 53 2.73 -8.32 1.01
CA GLU A 53 4.17 -8.26 1.30
C GLU A 53 4.56 -6.87 1.81
N CYS A 54 4.21 -5.81 1.07
CA CYS A 54 4.45 -4.42 1.49
C CYS A 54 3.68 -4.07 2.78
N ALA A 55 2.39 -4.35 2.80
CA ALA A 55 1.53 -4.00 3.92
C ALA A 55 1.95 -4.68 5.23
N SER A 56 2.51 -5.90 5.16
CA SER A 56 3.05 -6.58 6.34
C SER A 56 4.26 -5.88 6.94
N LEU A 57 5.14 -5.30 6.11
CA LEU A 57 6.26 -4.51 6.60
C LEU A 57 5.76 -3.19 7.21
N ILE A 58 4.80 -2.53 6.55
CA ILE A 58 4.17 -1.31 7.05
C ILE A 58 3.43 -1.56 8.37
N GLY A 59 2.80 -2.72 8.56
CA GLY A 59 2.12 -3.10 9.81
C GLY A 59 3.07 -3.17 11.00
N ILE A 60 4.26 -3.75 10.82
CA ILE A 60 5.31 -3.79 11.85
C ILE A 60 5.76 -2.36 12.20
N ILE A 61 6.00 -1.53 11.18
CA ILE A 61 6.47 -0.15 11.36
C ILE A 61 5.43 0.70 12.08
N ALA A 62 4.16 0.63 11.65
CA ALA A 62 3.07 1.36 12.27
C ALA A 62 2.87 0.96 13.74
N ALA A 63 2.94 -0.33 14.06
CA ALA A 63 2.86 -0.81 15.44
C ALA A 63 4.00 -0.25 16.31
N GLY A 64 5.24 -0.30 15.80
CA GLY A 64 6.40 0.29 16.47
C GLY A 64 6.25 1.79 16.71
N MET A 65 5.85 2.55 15.67
CA MET A 65 5.64 4.00 15.77
C MET A 65 4.52 4.35 16.75
N ALA A 66 3.41 3.60 16.78
CA ALA A 66 2.32 3.86 17.72
C ALA A 66 2.79 3.83 19.18
N TYR A 67 3.68 2.90 19.52
CA TYR A 67 4.31 2.84 20.85
C TYR A 67 5.22 4.02 21.15
N GLU A 68 6.02 4.48 20.18
CA GLU A 68 6.85 5.67 20.36
C GLU A 68 6.03 6.97 20.46
N LEU A 69 4.79 6.96 19.95
CA LEU A 69 3.79 8.01 20.13
C LEU A 69 2.95 7.85 21.42
N GLY A 70 3.34 6.92 22.30
CA GLY A 70 2.70 6.74 23.61
C GLY A 70 1.33 6.04 23.55
N GLY A 71 1.02 5.31 22.50
CA GLY A 71 -0.19 4.47 22.41
C GLY A 71 0.11 3.11 21.79
N ASN A 72 -0.94 2.43 21.34
CA ASN A 72 -0.82 1.12 20.70
C ASN A 72 -1.88 0.86 19.63
N THR A 73 -2.67 1.88 19.27
CA THR A 73 -3.68 1.77 18.23
C THR A 73 -3.11 2.21 16.90
N ILE A 74 -3.19 1.33 15.91
CA ILE A 74 -2.97 1.65 14.51
C ILE A 74 -4.29 1.54 13.75
N ALA A 75 -4.41 2.29 12.67
CA ALA A 75 -5.60 2.26 11.84
C ALA A 75 -5.26 2.28 10.36
N ALA A 76 -6.21 1.86 9.53
CA ALA A 76 -6.14 2.05 8.10
C ALA A 76 -7.46 2.61 7.56
N LEU A 77 -7.33 3.53 6.61
CA LEU A 77 -8.41 4.08 5.83
C LEU A 77 -8.32 3.51 4.42
N ALA A 78 -9.21 2.58 4.08
CA ALA A 78 -9.27 1.91 2.79
C ALA A 78 -10.38 2.49 1.91
N GLY A 79 -10.20 2.47 0.60
CA GLY A 79 -11.21 2.96 -0.35
C GLY A 79 -12.42 2.04 -0.44
N MET A 80 -12.47 1.24 -1.51
CA MET A 80 -13.55 0.27 -1.74
C MET A 80 -13.18 -1.14 -1.25
N ASP A 81 -14.20 -1.92 -0.93
CA ASP A 81 -14.08 -3.33 -0.55
C ASP A 81 -13.87 -4.22 -1.80
N ILE A 82 -12.61 -4.31 -2.24
CA ILE A 82 -12.19 -5.02 -3.46
C ILE A 82 -10.89 -5.80 -3.25
N PRO A 83 -10.57 -6.79 -4.10
CA PRO A 83 -9.44 -7.70 -3.89
C PRO A 83 -8.07 -7.06 -3.61
N PRO A 84 -7.66 -5.95 -4.26
CA PRO A 84 -6.43 -5.25 -3.87
C PRO A 84 -6.41 -4.84 -2.39
N LEU A 85 -7.53 -4.33 -1.87
CA LEU A 85 -7.63 -3.90 -0.47
C LEU A 85 -7.72 -5.06 0.51
N TRP A 86 -8.26 -6.22 0.12
CA TRP A 86 -8.18 -7.43 0.94
C TRP A 86 -6.73 -7.82 1.19
N LYS A 87 -5.88 -7.74 0.16
CA LYS A 87 -4.45 -8.03 0.26
C LYS A 87 -3.75 -7.03 1.18
N PHE A 88 -4.06 -5.74 1.07
CA PHE A 88 -3.54 -4.74 2.02
C PHE A 88 -3.99 -5.01 3.46
N HIS A 89 -5.27 -5.33 3.69
CA HIS A 89 -5.78 -5.61 5.04
C HIS A 89 -5.07 -6.82 5.65
N ILE A 90 -5.00 -7.93 4.90
CA ILE A 90 -4.30 -9.16 5.33
C ILE A 90 -2.86 -8.84 5.70
N GLY A 91 -2.13 -8.12 4.83
CA GLY A 91 -0.74 -7.78 5.11
C GLY A 91 -0.60 -6.87 6.32
N TYR A 92 -1.36 -5.77 6.39
CA TYR A 92 -1.24 -4.79 7.47
C TYR A 92 -1.55 -5.40 8.85
N LEU A 93 -2.63 -6.18 8.94
CA LEU A 93 -2.97 -6.92 10.15
C LEU A 93 -1.93 -8.01 10.47
N PHE A 94 -1.44 -8.76 9.47
CA PHE A 94 -0.37 -9.72 9.67
C PHE A 94 0.88 -9.06 10.26
N GLY A 95 1.28 -7.89 9.75
CA GLY A 95 2.43 -7.14 10.25
C GLY A 95 2.25 -6.71 11.71
N ALA A 96 1.07 -6.19 12.06
CA ALA A 96 0.74 -5.83 13.44
C ALA A 96 0.81 -7.04 14.37
N LYS A 97 0.22 -8.18 13.96
CA LYS A 97 0.21 -9.43 14.73
C LYS A 97 1.59 -10.08 14.81
N TYR A 98 2.42 -9.95 13.78
CA TYR A 98 3.82 -10.36 13.81
C TYR A 98 4.58 -9.55 14.84
N PHE A 99 4.39 -8.22 14.88
CA PHE A 99 4.97 -7.37 15.92
C PHE A 99 4.50 -7.80 17.32
N GLU A 100 3.20 -8.06 17.52
CA GLU A 100 2.70 -8.56 18.82
C GLU A 100 3.41 -9.84 19.24
N LYS A 101 3.54 -10.80 18.31
CA LYS A 101 4.14 -12.11 18.59
C LYS A 101 5.63 -12.00 18.95
N MET A 102 6.36 -11.16 18.22
CA MET A 102 7.81 -11.02 18.40
C MET A 102 8.20 -10.16 19.59
N THR A 103 7.31 -9.29 20.08
CA THR A 103 7.63 -8.32 21.14
C THR A 103 6.82 -8.50 22.42
N GLY A 104 5.71 -9.25 22.37
CA GLY A 104 4.73 -9.34 23.46
C GLY A 104 3.83 -8.10 23.60
N LYS A 105 4.05 -7.05 22.80
CA LYS A 105 3.31 -5.79 22.87
C LYS A 105 2.00 -5.86 22.08
N LYS A 106 0.86 -5.66 22.74
CA LYS A 106 -0.47 -5.72 22.11
C LYS A 106 -0.80 -4.48 21.28
N VAL A 107 -1.28 -4.68 20.06
CA VAL A 107 -1.64 -3.65 19.10
C VAL A 107 -3.16 -3.67 18.91
N ASN A 108 -3.79 -2.53 19.17
CA ASN A 108 -5.18 -2.32 18.77
C ASN A 108 -5.22 -1.93 17.28
N PHE A 109 -6.16 -2.49 16.54
CA PHE A 109 -6.18 -2.40 15.08
C PHE A 109 -7.57 -1.96 14.61
N LEU A 110 -7.62 -0.88 13.83
CA LEU A 110 -8.85 -0.35 13.26
C LEU A 110 -8.77 -0.37 11.73
N TRP A 111 -9.78 -0.90 11.07
CA TRP A 111 -9.88 -0.91 9.61
C TRP A 111 -11.22 -0.35 9.17
N VAL A 112 -11.21 0.64 8.28
CA VAL A 112 -12.44 1.23 7.75
C VAL A 112 -12.39 1.37 6.23
N TYR A 113 -13.47 0.98 5.57
CA TYR A 113 -13.72 1.27 4.16
C TYR A 113 -14.52 2.58 4.03
N THR A 114 -14.05 3.50 3.20
CA THR A 114 -14.73 4.76 2.90
C THR A 114 -15.75 4.62 1.77
N GLY A 115 -15.63 3.58 0.96
CA GLY A 115 -16.45 3.34 -0.23
C GLY A 115 -16.03 4.14 -1.47
N THR A 116 -14.95 4.95 -1.40
CA THR A 116 -14.53 5.81 -2.51
C THR A 116 -13.02 6.04 -2.55
N PHE A 117 -12.47 6.23 -3.76
CA PHE A 117 -11.07 6.57 -4.00
C PHE A 117 -10.82 8.05 -4.35
N THR A 118 -11.88 8.87 -4.40
CA THR A 118 -11.82 10.21 -5.01
C THR A 118 -12.36 11.34 -4.12
N ASP A 119 -12.64 11.09 -2.84
CA ASP A 119 -13.26 12.08 -1.96
C ASP A 119 -12.42 12.35 -0.69
N PRO A 120 -11.54 13.37 -0.72
CA PRO A 120 -10.73 13.74 0.44
C PRO A 120 -11.56 14.15 1.68
N ALA A 121 -12.75 14.73 1.51
CA ALA A 121 -13.57 15.15 2.65
C ALA A 121 -14.05 13.94 3.46
N VAL A 122 -14.44 12.86 2.77
CA VAL A 122 -14.76 11.58 3.39
C VAL A 122 -13.52 11.02 4.12
N GLY A 123 -12.35 11.05 3.48
CA GLY A 123 -11.10 10.59 4.10
C GLY A 123 -10.80 11.31 5.41
N LYS A 124 -10.91 12.64 5.41
CA LYS A 124 -10.69 13.48 6.60
C LYS A 124 -11.66 13.13 7.73
N GLN A 125 -12.95 12.97 7.42
CA GLN A 125 -13.97 12.62 8.40
C GLN A 125 -13.66 11.29 9.09
N TYR A 126 -13.40 10.24 8.31
CA TYR A 126 -13.10 8.91 8.87
C TYR A 126 -11.80 8.90 9.66
N THR A 127 -10.74 9.57 9.18
CA THR A 127 -9.49 9.68 9.94
C THR A 127 -9.70 10.40 11.27
N MET A 128 -10.47 11.48 11.31
CA MET A 128 -10.79 12.16 12.56
C MET A 128 -11.49 11.23 13.57
N GLN A 129 -12.40 10.38 13.11
CA GLN A 129 -13.06 9.35 13.94
C GLN A 129 -12.07 8.28 14.44
N LEU A 130 -11.12 7.86 13.61
CA LEU A 130 -10.07 6.91 14.01
C LEU A 130 -9.14 7.51 15.07
N LEU A 131 -8.77 8.79 14.92
CA LEU A 131 -7.96 9.52 15.91
C LEU A 131 -8.72 9.67 17.24
N GLN A 132 -10.03 9.96 17.20
CA GLN A 132 -10.89 9.96 18.39
C GLN A 132 -10.96 8.59 19.09
N GLN A 133 -10.85 7.49 18.33
CA GLN A 133 -10.72 6.12 18.86
C GLN A 133 -9.29 5.78 19.33
N GLY A 134 -8.39 6.75 19.34
CA GLY A 134 -7.04 6.65 19.88
C GLY A 134 -5.98 6.16 18.89
N ALA A 135 -6.29 6.12 17.58
CA ALA A 135 -5.29 5.78 16.56
C ALA A 135 -4.11 6.75 16.61
N LYS A 136 -2.90 6.20 16.68
CA LYS A 136 -1.63 6.96 16.65
C LYS A 136 -1.04 7.03 15.25
N VAL A 137 -1.32 6.03 14.44
CA VAL A 137 -0.82 5.90 13.07
C VAL A 137 -1.96 5.46 12.17
N VAL A 138 -2.21 6.20 11.07
CA VAL A 138 -3.27 5.90 10.10
C VAL A 138 -2.68 5.63 8.71
N TYR A 139 -2.86 4.43 8.19
CA TYR A 139 -2.41 4.05 6.85
C TYR A 139 -3.45 4.41 5.77
N GLY A 140 -3.07 5.26 4.82
CA GLY A 140 -3.92 5.69 3.72
C GLY A 140 -3.91 4.70 2.56
N LEU A 141 -5.02 4.00 2.33
CA LEU A 141 -5.22 2.99 1.29
C LEU A 141 -6.43 3.32 0.41
N ALA A 142 -6.66 4.60 0.14
CA ALA A 142 -7.88 5.07 -0.53
C ALA A 142 -7.62 6.05 -1.69
N GLY A 143 -6.47 5.97 -2.37
CA GLY A 143 -6.16 6.88 -3.48
C GLY A 143 -6.28 8.35 -3.06
N ALA A 144 -6.94 9.19 -3.86
CA ALA A 144 -7.12 10.60 -3.53
C ALA A 144 -7.95 10.82 -2.24
N THR A 145 -8.83 9.90 -1.86
CA THR A 145 -9.59 9.97 -0.60
C THR A 145 -8.65 10.04 0.61
N HIS A 146 -7.53 9.32 0.64
CA HIS A 146 -6.64 9.37 1.81
C HIS A 146 -5.89 10.69 1.97
N LEU A 147 -5.95 11.60 0.99
CA LEU A 147 -5.32 12.92 1.14
C LEU A 147 -5.97 13.70 2.29
N GLY A 148 -7.26 13.46 2.55
CA GLY A 148 -7.94 13.98 3.74
C GLY A 148 -7.41 13.40 5.05
N ALA A 149 -6.83 12.19 5.05
CA ALA A 149 -6.17 11.64 6.24
C ALA A 149 -4.93 12.45 6.62
N PHE A 150 -4.18 12.93 5.62
CA PHE A 150 -3.01 13.78 5.82
C PHE A 150 -3.40 15.14 6.42
N GLU A 151 -4.50 15.72 5.94
CA GLU A 151 -5.06 16.92 6.58
C GLU A 151 -5.52 16.65 8.01
N ALA A 152 -6.20 15.53 8.25
CA ALA A 152 -6.74 15.19 9.57
C ALA A 152 -5.64 15.03 10.63
N VAL A 153 -4.51 14.37 10.31
CA VAL A 153 -3.40 14.21 11.28
C VAL A 153 -2.70 15.54 11.58
N LYS A 154 -2.56 16.41 10.58
CA LYS A 154 -2.01 17.76 10.73
C LYS A 154 -2.92 18.63 11.61
N ASP A 155 -4.22 18.63 11.31
CA ASP A 155 -5.21 19.41 12.07
C ASP A 155 -5.31 18.89 13.51
N TRP A 156 -5.31 17.56 13.71
CA TRP A 156 -5.28 16.96 15.05
C TRP A 156 -4.09 17.44 15.87
N HIS A 157 -2.88 17.37 15.31
CA HIS A 157 -1.69 17.83 16.01
C HIS A 157 -1.76 19.32 16.32
N LYS A 158 -2.23 20.15 15.38
CA LYS A 158 -2.39 21.58 15.59
C LYS A 158 -3.41 21.92 16.68
N GLU A 159 -4.54 21.21 16.73
CA GLU A 159 -5.65 21.51 17.64
C GLU A 159 -5.47 20.90 19.04
N ARG A 160 -4.85 19.71 19.11
CA ARG A 160 -4.71 18.92 20.35
C ARG A 160 -3.31 18.96 20.93
N GLY A 161 -2.30 19.39 20.17
CA GLY A 161 -0.89 19.30 20.56
C GLY A 161 -0.37 17.86 20.62
N GLU A 162 -1.11 16.90 20.09
CA GLU A 162 -0.76 15.48 20.10
C GLU A 162 -0.24 15.07 18.72
N LEU A 163 1.00 14.62 18.66
CA LEU A 163 1.57 14.10 17.43
C LEU A 163 0.98 12.73 17.09
N VAL A 164 0.46 12.63 15.87
CA VAL A 164 0.00 11.39 15.24
C VAL A 164 0.53 11.35 13.81
N PHE A 165 0.65 10.16 13.23
CA PHE A 165 1.20 9.99 11.88
C PHE A 165 0.19 9.43 10.90
N ALA A 166 0.36 9.80 9.64
CA ALA A 166 -0.21 9.08 8.51
C ALA A 166 0.88 8.32 7.76
N ILE A 167 0.50 7.24 7.07
CA ILE A 167 1.38 6.50 6.15
C ILE A 167 0.80 6.61 4.74
N GLY A 168 1.63 6.99 3.77
CA GLY A 168 1.26 7.07 2.37
C GLY A 168 1.30 5.72 1.65
N GLN A 169 0.72 5.66 0.45
CA GLN A 169 0.70 4.45 -0.38
C GLN A 169 0.87 4.79 -1.86
N ASP A 170 1.38 3.81 -2.61
CA ASP A 170 1.68 3.81 -4.04
C ASP A 170 2.92 4.65 -4.37
N ALA A 171 2.78 5.98 -4.31
CA ALA A 171 3.87 6.93 -4.42
C ALA A 171 4.53 7.19 -3.05
N SER A 172 5.72 7.81 -3.04
CA SER A 172 6.17 8.48 -1.83
C SER A 172 5.37 9.77 -1.70
N GLN A 173 4.70 9.92 -0.57
CA GLN A 173 3.79 11.03 -0.27
C GLN A 173 4.26 11.89 0.90
N GLU A 174 5.44 11.57 1.46
CA GLU A 174 6.06 12.32 2.54
C GLU A 174 6.23 13.81 2.22
N TRP A 175 6.42 14.17 0.94
CA TRP A 175 6.56 15.57 0.51
C TRP A 175 5.30 16.42 0.73
N ILE A 176 4.12 15.81 0.89
CA ILE A 176 2.84 16.52 1.11
C ILE A 176 2.83 17.17 2.49
N ASP A 177 3.26 16.42 3.50
CA ASP A 177 3.45 16.91 4.86
C ASP A 177 4.53 16.08 5.57
N PRO A 178 5.82 16.47 5.43
CA PRO A 178 6.93 15.67 5.93
C PRO A 178 6.97 15.61 7.46
N TYR A 179 6.19 16.43 8.15
CA TYR A 179 6.13 16.47 9.61
C TYR A 179 5.17 15.43 10.21
N HIS A 180 4.23 14.93 9.40
CA HIS A 180 3.21 13.96 9.84
C HIS A 180 3.20 12.67 9.01
N ILE A 181 3.97 12.61 7.92
CA ILE A 181 4.06 11.44 7.04
C ILE A 181 5.52 10.97 7.02
N PRO A 182 5.92 10.07 7.95
CA PRO A 182 7.31 9.62 8.03
C PRO A 182 7.65 8.55 6.99
N ILE A 183 6.66 7.85 6.42
CA ILE A 183 6.90 6.70 5.56
C ILE A 183 5.72 6.45 4.61
N SER A 184 6.02 5.91 3.43
CA SER A 184 5.02 5.44 2.47
C SER A 184 5.33 4.02 1.97
N GLY A 185 4.29 3.22 1.79
CA GLY A 185 4.35 1.96 1.06
C GLY A 185 4.44 2.21 -0.45
N ALA A 186 5.29 1.46 -1.14
CA ALA A 186 5.49 1.56 -2.58
C ALA A 186 4.63 0.56 -3.33
N LYS A 187 4.02 1.00 -4.43
CA LYS A 187 3.42 0.13 -5.45
C LYS A 187 3.78 0.68 -6.83
N ARG A 188 4.58 -0.09 -7.57
CA ARG A 188 5.20 0.34 -8.82
C ARG A 188 4.29 0.15 -10.03
N VAL A 189 3.13 0.80 -9.98
CA VAL A 189 2.18 0.88 -11.10
C VAL A 189 2.83 1.54 -12.32
N ASP A 190 3.70 2.53 -12.10
CA ASP A 190 4.53 3.15 -13.12
C ASP A 190 5.36 2.12 -13.90
N VAL A 191 5.99 1.18 -13.18
CA VAL A 191 6.78 0.09 -13.80
C VAL A 191 5.88 -0.88 -14.54
N ALA A 192 4.72 -1.24 -13.98
CA ALA A 192 3.77 -2.13 -14.64
C ALA A 192 3.30 -1.56 -15.99
N VAL A 193 2.86 -0.29 -16.00
CA VAL A 193 2.42 0.40 -17.21
C VAL A 193 3.55 0.55 -18.21
N TYR A 194 4.74 0.99 -17.76
CA TYR A 194 5.92 1.11 -18.62
C TYR A 194 6.29 -0.23 -19.26
N THR A 195 6.23 -1.32 -18.49
CA THR A 195 6.53 -2.67 -18.99
C THR A 195 5.54 -3.09 -20.08
N ALA A 196 4.24 -2.87 -19.88
CA ALA A 196 3.23 -3.17 -20.90
C ALA A 196 3.47 -2.38 -22.20
N ILE A 197 3.73 -1.07 -22.09
CA ILE A 197 4.02 -0.22 -23.25
C ILE A 197 5.30 -0.69 -23.96
N LYS A 198 6.36 -1.00 -23.20
CA LYS A 198 7.64 -1.46 -23.74
C LYS A 198 7.51 -2.79 -24.50
N MET A 199 6.66 -3.71 -24.04
CA MET A 199 6.39 -4.95 -24.76
C MET A 199 5.82 -4.69 -26.15
N VAL A 200 4.90 -3.74 -26.28
CA VAL A 200 4.35 -3.33 -27.57
C VAL A 200 5.41 -2.63 -28.42
N ALA A 201 6.08 -1.61 -27.87
CA ALA A 201 7.07 -0.81 -28.59
C ALA A 201 8.27 -1.63 -29.12
N THR A 202 8.62 -2.72 -28.44
CA THR A 202 9.74 -3.59 -28.83
C THR A 202 9.31 -4.83 -29.62
N GLY A 203 8.02 -4.98 -29.94
CA GLY A 203 7.50 -6.15 -30.66
C GLY A 203 7.56 -7.46 -29.86
N LYS A 204 7.66 -7.38 -28.53
CA LYS A 204 7.79 -8.54 -27.61
C LYS A 204 6.52 -8.77 -26.79
N TRP A 205 5.36 -8.44 -27.36
CA TRP A 205 4.08 -8.64 -26.67
C TRP A 205 3.88 -10.10 -26.27
N LYS A 206 3.52 -10.30 -25.01
CA LYS A 206 3.14 -11.60 -24.47
C LYS A 206 2.04 -11.39 -23.44
N GLY A 207 0.86 -11.93 -23.74
CA GLY A 207 -0.24 -11.95 -22.79
C GLY A 207 0.01 -12.91 -21.61
N GLY A 208 -0.92 -12.90 -20.65
CA GLY A 208 -0.89 -13.72 -19.45
C GLY A 208 -0.95 -12.90 -18.16
N ILE A 209 -0.72 -13.57 -17.04
CA ILE A 209 -0.85 -12.98 -15.70
C ILE A 209 0.53 -12.87 -15.07
N VAL A 210 0.91 -11.65 -14.69
CA VAL A 210 2.15 -11.34 -14.00
C VAL A 210 1.82 -10.74 -12.65
N THR A 211 2.45 -11.23 -11.59
CA THR A 211 2.26 -10.68 -10.24
C THR A 211 3.59 -10.16 -9.70
N LEU A 212 3.61 -8.90 -9.29
CA LEU A 212 4.79 -8.19 -8.82
C LEU A 212 4.75 -8.03 -7.29
N GLY A 213 5.78 -8.51 -6.61
CA GLY A 213 5.97 -8.37 -5.16
C GLY A 213 7.29 -7.65 -4.84
N LEU A 214 7.80 -7.84 -3.62
CA LEU A 214 9.09 -7.32 -3.17
C LEU A 214 10.24 -7.81 -4.05
N LYS A 215 10.19 -9.10 -4.46
CA LYS A 215 11.25 -9.72 -5.27
C LYS A 215 11.39 -9.08 -6.65
N GLU A 216 10.28 -8.71 -7.27
CA GLU A 216 10.25 -8.02 -8.57
C GLU A 216 10.36 -6.50 -8.44
N GLY A 217 10.45 -5.97 -7.21
CA GLY A 217 10.42 -4.54 -6.94
C GLY A 217 9.07 -3.88 -7.28
N GLY A 218 7.98 -4.67 -7.37
CA GLY A 218 6.64 -4.19 -7.67
C GLY A 218 5.94 -3.54 -6.50
N VAL A 219 6.30 -3.94 -5.28
CA VAL A 219 5.87 -3.30 -4.03
C VAL A 219 7.08 -3.13 -3.11
N GLY A 220 6.96 -2.31 -2.07
CA GLY A 220 8.05 -2.09 -1.12
C GLY A 220 7.78 -0.98 -0.12
N ILE A 221 8.85 -0.44 0.46
CA ILE A 221 8.82 0.75 1.29
C ILE A 221 9.68 1.79 0.59
N TRP A 222 9.19 3.03 0.47
CA TRP A 222 10.01 4.09 -0.10
C TRP A 222 11.19 4.44 0.84
N ASP A 223 12.39 4.37 0.31
CA ASP A 223 13.60 4.86 0.96
C ASP A 223 13.74 6.39 0.81
N LEU A 224 14.81 6.95 1.36
CA LEU A 224 15.04 8.40 1.31
C LEU A 224 15.34 8.90 -0.11
N GLU A 225 15.85 8.06 -1.00
CA GLU A 225 16.04 8.41 -2.42
C GLU A 225 14.70 8.53 -3.13
N GLY A 226 13.78 7.59 -2.90
CA GLY A 226 12.40 7.66 -3.38
C GLY A 226 11.68 8.89 -2.84
N VAL A 227 11.82 9.19 -1.54
CA VAL A 227 11.28 10.43 -0.94
C VAL A 227 11.79 11.66 -1.67
N LYS A 228 13.11 11.74 -1.91
CA LYS A 228 13.71 12.86 -2.64
C LYS A 228 13.15 12.99 -4.04
N TRP A 229 13.10 11.88 -4.79
CA TRP A 229 12.65 11.88 -6.17
C TRP A 229 11.20 12.39 -6.31
N PHE A 230 10.29 11.94 -5.45
CA PHE A 230 8.91 12.41 -5.48
C PHE A 230 8.78 13.87 -5.03
N ALA A 231 9.60 14.32 -4.07
CA ALA A 231 9.65 15.73 -3.68
C ALA A 231 10.17 16.61 -4.84
N GLU A 232 11.15 16.15 -5.62
CA GLU A 232 11.61 16.83 -6.84
C GLU A 232 10.50 16.93 -7.89
N GLN A 233 9.73 15.86 -8.11
CA GLN A 233 8.57 15.91 -9.01
C GLN A 233 7.50 16.89 -8.52
N ALA A 234 7.24 16.92 -7.22
CA ALA A 234 6.33 17.88 -6.62
C ALA A 234 6.83 19.33 -6.77
N ALA A 235 8.13 19.57 -6.61
CA ALA A 235 8.73 20.89 -6.83
C ALA A 235 8.62 21.32 -8.30
N ASN A 236 8.96 20.44 -9.23
CA ASN A 236 8.90 20.68 -10.67
C ASN A 236 7.48 20.95 -11.19
N THR A 237 6.47 20.46 -10.47
CA THR A 237 5.05 20.69 -10.79
C THR A 237 4.41 21.80 -9.96
N GLY A 238 5.19 22.51 -9.13
CA GLY A 238 4.70 23.60 -8.27
C GLY A 238 3.76 23.14 -7.15
N ARG A 239 3.79 21.86 -6.79
CA ARG A 239 2.94 21.26 -5.75
C ARG A 239 3.64 21.12 -4.39
N LEU A 240 4.97 21.18 -4.35
CA LEU A 240 5.70 21.22 -3.09
C LEU A 240 5.44 22.57 -2.38
N ALA A 241 5.22 22.54 -1.07
CA ALA A 241 5.02 23.74 -0.27
C ALA A 241 6.22 24.70 -0.42
N LYS A 242 5.98 26.01 -0.51
CA LYS A 242 6.99 27.02 -0.90
C LYS A 242 8.17 27.10 0.06
N GLU A 243 7.94 26.75 1.32
CA GLU A 243 8.93 26.70 2.39
C GLU A 243 9.79 25.44 2.39
N LEU A 244 9.44 24.43 1.58
CA LEU A 244 10.13 23.16 1.49
C LEU A 244 11.00 23.08 0.23
N THR A 245 12.13 22.40 0.36
CA THR A 245 12.93 21.89 -0.76
C THR A 245 12.94 20.35 -0.68
N PRO A 246 13.24 19.63 -1.78
CA PRO A 246 13.37 18.18 -1.73
C PRO A 246 14.36 17.69 -0.66
N ASP A 247 15.50 18.36 -0.51
CA ASP A 247 16.48 18.02 0.54
C ASP A 247 15.92 18.27 1.95
N LYS A 248 15.12 19.33 2.13
CA LYS A 248 14.50 19.61 3.43
C LYS A 248 13.44 18.56 3.79
N VAL A 249 12.67 18.09 2.81
CA VAL A 249 11.73 16.96 2.98
C VAL A 249 12.49 15.73 3.48
N VAL A 250 13.59 15.37 2.82
CA VAL A 250 14.42 14.21 3.19
C VAL A 250 14.99 14.35 4.60
N GLU A 251 15.50 15.53 4.97
CA GLU A 251 16.04 15.81 6.30
C GLU A 251 14.99 15.59 7.40
N ILE A 252 13.78 16.16 7.22
CA ILE A 252 12.68 16.02 8.18
C ILE A 252 12.26 14.56 8.30
N VAL A 253 12.02 13.90 7.16
CA VAL A 253 11.58 12.49 7.12
C VAL A 253 12.61 11.58 7.77
N LYS A 254 13.91 11.79 7.48
CA LYS A 254 14.99 11.05 8.12
C LYS A 254 14.94 11.22 9.64
N GLY A 255 14.81 12.46 10.14
CA GLY A 255 14.71 12.73 11.57
C GLY A 255 13.49 12.07 12.22
N LEU A 256 12.33 12.04 11.55
CA LEU A 256 11.16 11.31 12.04
C LEU A 256 11.40 9.80 12.09
N ARG A 257 11.96 9.21 11.04
CA ARG A 257 12.25 7.77 10.99
C ARG A 257 13.23 7.37 12.09
N GLU A 258 14.30 8.14 12.31
CA GLU A 258 15.28 7.89 13.39
C GLU A 258 14.65 8.01 14.79
N LYS A 259 13.75 8.98 14.97
CA LYS A 259 13.11 9.21 16.26
C LYS A 259 12.03 8.16 16.59
N TYR A 260 11.19 7.80 15.63
CA TYR A 260 9.96 7.04 15.88
C TYR A 260 9.96 5.61 15.32
N ILE A 261 10.94 5.21 14.50
CA ILE A 261 11.09 3.83 14.02
C ILE A 261 12.41 3.27 14.56
N LYS A 262 12.33 2.64 15.74
CA LYS A 262 13.51 2.12 16.45
C LYS A 262 14.17 0.95 15.72
N ASP A 263 15.45 0.73 16.00
CA ASP A 263 16.25 -0.33 15.38
C ASP A 263 15.65 -1.73 15.52
N TYR A 264 15.01 -2.05 16.66
CA TYR A 264 14.35 -3.34 16.83
C TYR A 264 13.15 -3.52 15.87
N VAL A 265 12.46 -2.42 15.52
CA VAL A 265 11.37 -2.43 14.54
C VAL A 265 11.94 -2.71 13.15
N TRP A 266 13.03 -2.03 12.77
CA TRP A 266 13.73 -2.29 11.51
C TRP A 266 14.28 -3.71 11.41
N LYS A 267 14.78 -4.27 12.52
CA LYS A 267 15.22 -5.66 12.57
C LYS A 267 14.07 -6.62 12.23
N LEU A 268 12.90 -6.44 12.84
CA LEU A 268 11.71 -7.26 12.54
C LEU A 268 11.26 -7.11 11.08
N VAL A 269 11.26 -5.89 10.55
CA VAL A 269 10.95 -5.61 9.14
C VAL A 269 11.91 -6.34 8.21
N ASN A 270 13.22 -6.24 8.46
CA ASN A 270 14.24 -6.84 7.62
C ASN A 270 14.20 -8.36 7.67
N GLU A 271 14.00 -8.96 8.86
CA GLU A 271 13.83 -10.40 9.01
C GLU A 271 12.61 -10.92 8.22
N LEU A 272 11.46 -10.26 8.32
CA LEU A 272 10.27 -10.65 7.55
C LEU A 272 10.49 -10.45 6.04
N LYS A 273 11.06 -9.31 5.64
CA LYS A 273 11.38 -9.00 4.25
C LYS A 273 12.31 -10.06 3.64
N GLU A 274 13.36 -10.48 4.34
CA GLU A 274 14.26 -11.53 3.86
C GLU A 274 13.55 -12.86 3.65
N LYS A 275 12.70 -13.27 4.59
CA LYS A 275 11.91 -14.52 4.48
C LYS A 275 10.98 -14.47 3.26
N ILE A 276 10.37 -13.32 2.98
CA ILE A 276 9.54 -13.13 1.79
C ILE A 276 10.40 -13.21 0.52
N LEU A 277 11.53 -12.51 0.47
CA LEU A 277 12.44 -12.50 -0.69
C LEU A 277 13.02 -13.89 -1.02
N LYS A 278 13.32 -14.69 0.01
CA LYS A 278 13.77 -16.09 -0.12
C LYS A 278 12.63 -17.05 -0.46
N GLY A 279 11.37 -16.60 -0.45
CA GLY A 279 10.19 -17.43 -0.68
C GLY A 279 9.95 -18.44 0.43
N GLU A 280 10.46 -18.17 1.63
CA GLU A 280 10.18 -18.93 2.86
C GLU A 280 8.79 -18.59 3.38
N ILE A 281 8.37 -17.34 3.22
CA ILE A 281 7.01 -16.85 3.48
C ILE A 281 6.36 -16.48 2.15
N VAL A 282 5.18 -17.05 1.89
CA VAL A 282 4.34 -16.70 0.74
C VAL A 282 2.92 -16.51 1.25
N PHE A 283 2.32 -15.36 0.97
CA PHE A 283 0.94 -15.06 1.36
C PHE A 283 -0.07 -15.80 0.48
N LYS A 284 -1.23 -16.11 1.05
CA LYS A 284 -2.43 -16.51 0.29
C LYS A 284 -3.00 -15.29 -0.43
N THR A 285 -3.54 -15.53 -1.61
CA THR A 285 -4.37 -14.56 -2.34
C THR A 285 -5.82 -15.05 -2.26
N PRO A 286 -6.68 -14.42 -1.45
CA PRO A 286 -8.08 -14.81 -1.36
C PRO A 286 -8.77 -14.59 -2.71
N LYS A 287 -9.54 -15.57 -3.15
CA LYS A 287 -10.33 -15.51 -4.40
C LYS A 287 -11.75 -15.04 -4.17
N THR A 288 -12.25 -15.21 -2.96
CA THR A 288 -13.59 -14.80 -2.54
C THR A 288 -13.53 -13.93 -1.30
N HIS A 289 -14.59 -13.17 -1.08
CA HIS A 289 -14.73 -12.36 0.12
C HIS A 289 -14.75 -13.22 1.39
N ASP A 290 -15.40 -14.39 1.35
CA ASP A 290 -15.45 -15.33 2.48
C ASP A 290 -14.05 -15.86 2.85
N GLU A 291 -13.21 -16.19 1.87
CA GLU A 291 -11.82 -16.59 2.11
C GLU A 291 -11.03 -15.47 2.79
N TYR A 292 -11.21 -14.23 2.32
CA TYR A 292 -10.60 -13.05 2.93
C TYR A 292 -11.05 -12.86 4.39
N LEU A 293 -12.36 -12.88 4.67
CA LEU A 293 -12.89 -12.73 6.02
C LEU A 293 -12.42 -13.85 6.95
N ALA A 294 -12.33 -15.09 6.44
CA ALA A 294 -11.81 -16.22 7.20
C ALA A 294 -10.34 -16.02 7.59
N ILE A 295 -9.51 -15.48 6.68
CA ILE A 295 -8.11 -15.14 6.98
C ILE A 295 -8.03 -14.05 8.05
N ILE A 296 -8.80 -12.96 7.91
CA ILE A 296 -8.80 -11.85 8.87
C ILE A 296 -9.18 -12.35 10.27
N LYS A 297 -10.25 -13.13 10.39
CA LYS A 297 -10.72 -13.68 11.67
C LYS A 297 -9.65 -14.52 12.38
N GLU A 298 -8.85 -15.27 11.63
CA GLU A 298 -7.74 -16.04 12.21
C GLU A 298 -6.55 -15.17 12.59
N LEU A 299 -6.23 -14.15 11.80
CA LEU A 299 -5.19 -13.16 12.15
C LEU A 299 -5.54 -12.39 13.42
N GLU A 300 -6.80 -12.00 13.62
CA GLU A 300 -7.25 -11.32 14.84
C GLU A 300 -6.99 -12.13 16.11
N LYS A 301 -7.12 -13.47 16.02
CA LYS A 301 -6.78 -14.43 17.08
C LYS A 301 -5.28 -14.65 17.25
N GLY A 302 -4.44 -14.04 16.41
CA GLY A 302 -2.98 -14.20 16.41
C GLY A 302 -2.46 -15.37 15.58
N ASN A 303 -3.32 -16.05 14.80
CA ASN A 303 -2.92 -17.15 13.93
C ASN A 303 -2.33 -16.61 12.60
N LEU A 304 -1.08 -16.18 12.65
CA LEU A 304 -0.34 -15.64 11.49
C LEU A 304 -0.31 -16.61 10.29
N ASN A 305 -0.25 -17.92 10.55
CA ASN A 305 -0.14 -18.94 9.51
C ASN A 305 -1.39 -19.05 8.64
N ALA A 306 -2.55 -18.57 9.11
CA ALA A 306 -3.78 -18.57 8.32
C ALA A 306 -3.64 -17.76 7.01
N ALA A 307 -2.82 -16.71 7.02
CA ALA A 307 -2.55 -15.86 5.87
C ALA A 307 -1.49 -16.42 4.90
N LEU A 308 -0.82 -17.52 5.23
CA LEU A 308 0.34 -18.03 4.48
C LEU A 308 -0.01 -19.26 3.64
N ALA A 309 0.35 -19.21 2.37
CA ALA A 309 0.32 -20.35 1.46
C ALA A 309 1.58 -21.23 1.60
N LYS A 310 2.69 -20.63 2.05
CA LYS A 310 3.95 -21.31 2.36
C LYS A 310 4.64 -20.61 3.53
N GLY A 311 5.32 -21.39 4.35
CA GLY A 311 6.04 -20.90 5.53
C GLY A 311 5.20 -20.97 6.80
N THR A 312 5.88 -20.83 7.92
CA THR A 312 5.25 -20.80 9.24
C THR A 312 5.94 -19.77 10.11
N ILE A 313 5.16 -19.00 10.87
CA ILE A 313 5.65 -18.18 11.98
C ILE A 313 5.49 -18.98 13.26
N GLY A 314 6.62 -19.47 13.78
CA GLY A 314 6.75 -20.09 15.10
C GLY A 314 6.31 -19.15 16.20
#